data_AF-A0A6H5G4V2-F1
#
_entry.id   AF-A0A6H5G4V2-F1
#
_cell.length_a   1.000
_cell.length_b   1.000
_cell.length_c   1.000
_cell.angle_alpha   90.00
_cell.angle_beta   90.00
_cell.angle_gamma   90.00
#
_symmetry.space_group_name_H-M   'P 1'
#
loop_
_entity.id
_entity.type
_entity.pdbx_description
1 polymer ?
#
loop_
_entity_poly.entity_id
_entity_poly.type
_entity_poly.pdbx_seq_one_letter_code
_entity_poly.pdbx_strand_id
1 'polypeptide(L)' 'MATGVSDSNLDITCEVCAMGKQARLPFKPSKHRAKDPLELVHMDLCGPMETESLGGSRYFLAIIGDHTRYTFVYFMKTS' A
#
# COMPACT_ATOMS: atom_id res chain seq x y z
N MET A 1 28.34 23.77 -26.17
CA MET A 1 28.34 23.00 -27.42
C MET A 1 28.19 21.53 -27.03
N ALA A 2 27.03 20.94 -27.28
CA ALA A 2 26.87 19.50 -27.13
C ALA A 2 27.59 18.85 -28.31
N THR A 3 28.65 18.11 -28.05
CA THR A 3 29.35 17.33 -29.08
C THR A 3 28.44 16.19 -29.50
N GLY A 4 28.06 16.19 -30.77
CA GLY A 4 27.22 15.16 -31.38
C GLY A 4 27.86 13.78 -31.27
N VAL A 5 27.05 12.80 -30.86
CA VAL A 5 27.39 11.38 -30.96
C VAL A 5 26.75 10.86 -32.24
N SER A 6 27.59 10.52 -33.21
CA SER A 6 27.23 9.72 -34.39
C SER A 6 27.75 8.30 -34.17
N ASP A 7 26.88 7.34 -33.84
CA ASP A 7 26.77 6.04 -34.52
C ASP A 7 25.71 5.12 -33.87
N SER A 8 25.15 4.26 -34.72
CA SER A 8 24.25 3.11 -34.52
C SER A 8 23.98 2.58 -33.09
N ASN A 9 22.70 2.58 -32.68
CA ASN A 9 22.12 1.77 -31.59
C ASN A 9 22.95 1.67 -30.30
N LEU A 10 23.44 2.79 -29.77
CA LEU A 10 24.05 2.80 -28.44
C LEU A 10 22.93 2.86 -27.39
N ASP A 11 22.59 1.71 -26.81
CA ASP A 11 21.78 1.61 -25.58
C ASP A 11 22.59 2.21 -24.42
N ILE A 12 22.64 3.55 -24.36
CA ILE A 12 23.27 4.28 -23.26
C ILE A 12 22.32 4.23 -22.08
N THR A 13 22.32 3.11 -21.36
CA THR A 13 21.72 3.04 -20.04
C THR A 13 22.61 3.82 -19.07
N CYS A 14 22.17 5.00 -18.65
CA CYS A 14 22.82 5.77 -17.58
C CYS A 14 22.65 5.05 -16.24
N GLU A 15 23.75 4.59 -15.64
CA GLU A 15 23.77 3.85 -14.36
C GLU A 15 23.05 4.59 -13.23
N VAL A 16 23.33 5.89 -13.07
CA VAL A 16 22.70 6.74 -12.05
C VAL A 16 21.20 6.84 -12.25
N CYS A 17 20.75 6.99 -13.50
CA CYS A 17 19.33 7.04 -13.83
C CYS A 17 18.65 5.68 -13.61
N ALA A 18 19.32 4.57 -13.93
CA ALA A 18 18.79 3.22 -13.74
C ALA A 18 18.59 2.90 -12.26
N MET A 19 19.55 3.26 -11.41
CA MET A 19 19.44 3.10 -9.95
C MET A 19 18.36 4.02 -9.36
N GLY A 20 18.32 5.29 -9.76
CA GLY A 20 17.34 6.26 -9.23
C GLY A 20 15.90 5.98 -9.65
N LYS A 21 15.69 5.28 -10.77
CA LYS A 21 14.37 4.88 -11.29
C LYS A 21 14.07 3.40 -11.10
N GLN A 22 14.89 2.67 -10.34
CA GLN A 22 14.67 1.25 -10.11
C GLN A 22 13.33 1.04 -9.40
N ALA A 23 12.36 0.50 -10.13
CA ALA A 23 11.10 0.04 -9.56
C ALA A 23 11.25 -1.42 -9.13
N ARG A 24 10.63 -1.77 -8.01
CA ARG A 24 10.45 -3.17 -7.65
C ARG A 24 9.50 -3.81 -8.66
N LEU A 25 9.83 -4.99 -9.17
CA LEU A 25 8.91 -5.77 -9.99
C LEU A 25 7.62 -6.07 -9.21
N PRO A 26 6.47 -6.21 -9.90
CA PRO A 26 5.22 -6.55 -9.25
C PRO A 26 5.34 -7.80 -8.38
N PHE A 27 4.69 -7.76 -7.21
CA PHE A 27 4.56 -8.94 -6.37
C PHE A 27 3.64 -9.96 -7.04
N LYS A 28 3.94 -11.25 -6.85
CA LYS A 28 3.01 -12.31 -7.23
C LYS A 28 1.74 -12.20 -6.37
N PRO A 29 0.54 -12.44 -6.94
CA PRO A 29 -0.69 -12.46 -6.15
C PRO A 29 -0.59 -13.45 -4.99
N SER A 30 -1.12 -13.07 -3.83
CA SER A 30 -1.28 -14.01 -2.72
C SER A 30 -2.24 -15.12 -3.15
N LYS A 31 -1.83 -16.37 -2.92
CA LYS A 31 -2.70 -17.55 -3.06
C LYS A 31 -3.35 -17.94 -1.74
N HIS A 32 -2.97 -17.28 -0.64
CA HIS A 32 -3.45 -17.61 0.69
C HIS A 32 -4.74 -16.83 0.97
N ARG A 33 -5.78 -17.57 1.29
CA ARG A 33 -7.05 -17.08 1.81
C ARG A 33 -7.50 -18.04 2.90
N ALA A 34 -8.03 -17.50 3.99
CA ALA A 34 -8.65 -18.27 5.06
C ALA A 34 -9.79 -19.13 4.50
N LYS A 35 -9.89 -20.36 5.00
CA LYS A 35 -10.93 -21.33 4.68
C LYS A 35 -12.07 -21.31 5.68
N ASP A 36 -11.78 -20.89 6.91
CA ASP A 36 -12.76 -20.83 7.99
C ASP A 36 -12.95 -19.39 8.52
N PRO A 37 -14.15 -19.04 9.03
CA PRO A 37 -14.37 -17.75 9.68
C PRO A 37 -13.36 -17.51 10.81
N LEU A 38 -12.81 -16.29 10.86
CA LEU A 38 -11.85 -15.83 11.88
C LEU A 38 -10.49 -16.53 11.91
N GLU A 39 -10.16 -17.41 10.93
CA GLU A 39 -8.82 -18.01 10.79
C GLU A 39 -7.74 -16.95 10.51
N LEU A 40 -8.09 -15.90 9.75
CA LEU A 40 -7.25 -14.73 9.52
C LEU A 40 -8.09 -13.46 9.60
N VAL A 41 -7.59 -12.47 10.34
CA VAL A 41 -8.21 -11.16 10.50
C VAL A 41 -7.18 -10.08 10.15
N HIS A 42 -7.56 -9.18 9.27
CA HIS A 42 -6.79 -7.99 8.92
C HIS A 42 -7.29 -6.82 9.77
N MET A 43 -6.39 -6.11 10.44
CA MET A 43 -6.73 -4.95 11.24
C MET A 43 -5.88 -3.77 10.81
N ASP A 44 -6.51 -2.62 10.62
CA ASP A 44 -5.83 -1.39 10.25
C ASP A 44 -6.40 -0.19 11.00
N LEU A 45 -5.52 0.69 11.46
CA LEU A 45 -5.88 1.90 12.17
C LEU A 45 -5.86 3.07 11.20
N CYS A 46 -7.01 3.71 11.02
CA CYS A 46 -7.13 4.87 10.17
C CYS A 46 -7.24 6.15 11.02
N GLY A 47 -6.37 7.12 10.77
CA GLY A 47 -6.42 8.45 11.37
C GLY A 47 -5.03 9.07 11.60
N PRO A 48 -4.96 10.30 12.16
CA PRO A 48 -6.10 11.14 12.56
C PRO A 48 -6.85 11.69 11.35
N MET A 49 -8.18 11.57 11.38
CA MET A 49 -9.06 12.19 10.40
C MET A 49 -9.08 13.71 10.60
N GLU A 50 -9.23 14.44 9.50
CA GLU A 50 -9.36 15.91 9.51
C GLU A 50 -10.60 16.34 10.31
N THR A 51 -11.73 15.68 10.07
CA THR A 51 -13.02 15.94 10.72
C THR A 51 -13.33 14.86 11.75
N GLU A 52 -13.93 15.27 12.87
CA GLU A 52 -14.40 14.33 13.87
C GLU A 52 -15.63 13.57 13.38
N SER A 53 -15.71 12.29 13.72
CA SER A 53 -16.94 11.52 13.62
C SER A 53 -18.05 12.11 14.49
N LEU A 54 -19.29 11.68 14.26
CA LEU A 54 -20.44 12.06 15.09
C LEU A 54 -20.22 11.77 16.59
N GLY A 55 -19.38 10.79 16.92
CA GLY A 55 -19.02 10.43 18.30
C GLY A 55 -17.81 11.18 18.87
N GLY A 56 -17.25 12.17 18.15
CA GLY A 56 -16.05 12.90 18.57
C GLY A 56 -14.74 12.11 18.46
N SER A 57 -14.73 11.03 17.67
CA SER A 57 -13.52 10.24 17.40
C SER A 57 -12.84 10.73 16.12
N ARG A 58 -11.50 10.80 16.12
CA ARG A 58 -10.66 11.10 14.94
C ARG A 58 -9.96 9.87 14.38
N TYR A 59 -10.08 8.73 15.03
CA TYR A 59 -9.52 7.48 14.57
C TYR A 59 -10.61 6.43 14.47
N PHE A 60 -10.44 5.45 13.57
CA PHE A 60 -11.19 4.21 13.62
C PHE A 60 -10.30 3.01 13.32
N LEU A 61 -10.57 1.90 13.98
CA LEU A 61 -9.97 0.60 13.70
C LEU A 61 -10.90 -0.18 12.76
N ALA A 62 -10.42 -0.53 11.57
CA ALA A 62 -11.09 -1.44 10.66
C ALA A 62 -10.62 -2.87 10.94
N ILE A 63 -11.56 -3.77 11.23
CA ILE A 63 -11.32 -5.18 11.51
C ILE A 63 -12.05 -6.00 10.44
N ILE A 64 -11.30 -6.73 9.62
CA ILE A 64 -11.84 -7.43 8.45
C ILE A 64 -11.45 -8.91 8.52
N GLY A 65 -12.45 -9.79 8.59
CA GLY A 65 -12.24 -11.24 8.45
C GLY A 65 -11.85 -11.61 7.02
N ASP A 66 -10.80 -12.41 6.86
CA ASP A 66 -10.27 -12.76 5.52
C ASP A 66 -11.21 -13.71 4.74
N HIS A 67 -11.77 -14.72 5.42
CA HIS A 67 -12.67 -15.70 4.80
C HIS A 67 -13.99 -15.06 4.36
N THR A 68 -14.75 -14.50 5.31
CA THR A 68 -16.11 -13.99 5.10
C THR A 68 -16.17 -12.56 4.59
N ARG A 69 -15.06 -11.81 4.68
CA ARG A 69 -15.02 -10.35 4.46
C ARG A 69 -15.91 -9.56 5.42
N TYR A 70 -16.39 -10.20 6.49
CA TYR A 70 -17.13 -9.52 7.54
C TYR A 70 -16.26 -8.43 8.14
N THR A 71 -16.80 -7.21 8.16
CA THR A 71 -16.05 -6.01 8.51
C THR A 71 -16.70 -5.36 9.72
N PHE A 72 -15.90 -5.04 10.73
CA PHE A 72 -16.29 -4.29 11.90
C PHE A 72 -15.45 -3.01 11.98
N VAL A 73 -16.08 -1.89 12.36
CA VAL A 73 -15.41 -0.60 12.52
C VAL A 73 -15.60 -0.12 13.95
N TYR A 74 -14.49 0.21 14.61
CA TYR A 74 -14.49 0.72 15.98
C TYR A 74 -13.91 2.12 16.03
N PHE A 75 -14.70 3.11 16.45
CA PHE A 75 -14.27 4.50 16.58
C PHE A 75 -13.51 4.72 17.89
N MET A 76 -12.38 5.42 17.81
CA MET A 76 -11.49 5.65 18.95
C MET A 76 -11.26 7.15 19.18
N LYS A 77 -11.40 7.55 20.45
CA LYS A 77 -10.98 8.86 20.93
C LYS A 77 -9.52 8.79 21.33
N THR A 78 -8.76 9.83 21.03
CA THR A 78 -7.44 10.06 21.63
C THR A 78 -7.62 10.47 23.08
N SER A 79 -6.82 9.87 23.95
CA SER A 79 -6.68 10.23 25.37
C SER A 79 -6.07 11.61 25.56
#